data_AF-A0A9D9AIU6-F1
#
_entry.id   AF-A0A9D9AIU6-F1
#
_cell.length_a   1.000
_cell.length_b   1.000
_cell.length_c   1.000
_cell.angle_alpha   90.00
_cell.angle_beta   90.00
_cell.angle_gamma   90.00
#
_symmetry.space_group_name_H-M   'P 1'
#
loop_
_entity.id
_entity.type
_entity.pdbx_description
1 polymer ?
#
loop_
_entity_poly.entity_id
_entity_poly.type
_entity_poly.pdbx_seq_one_letter_code
_entity_poly.pdbx_strand_id
1 'polypeptide(L)'
;MNMISTIDIPRETAEEAADHFIMVDGKEVAGRHLIIDLIDAYELNNDTVIRQAMHDCVKECGATLLHIHTHVFEPNGGISGVAVLAESHISVHTWPERNYAAFDVFMCGDAQPRKAVAILKAAFNAAEARVTEVLRGEGA
;
A
#
# COMPACT_ATOMS: atom_id res chain seq x y z
N MET A 1 23.13 -53.35 10.80
CA MET A 1 23.16 -52.98 9.38
C MET A 1 21.76 -52.48 9.03
N ASN A 2 21.47 -51.20 9.24
CA ASN A 2 20.19 -50.58 8.85
C ASN A 2 20.48 -49.67 7.67
N MET A 3 20.01 -50.06 6.48
CA MET A 3 19.94 -49.17 5.32
C MET A 3 18.72 -48.28 5.50
N ILE A 4 18.96 -46.98 5.68
CA ILE A 4 17.93 -45.96 5.52
C ILE A 4 17.90 -45.66 4.02
N SER A 5 16.82 -46.05 3.34
CA SER A 5 16.57 -45.61 1.97
C SER A 5 16.22 -44.13 1.99
N THR A 6 17.03 -43.30 1.35
CA THR A 6 16.64 -41.94 0.97
C THR A 6 15.43 -42.03 0.06
N ILE A 7 14.29 -41.58 0.58
CA ILE A 7 13.11 -41.30 -0.23
C ILE A 7 13.41 -39.99 -0.95
N ASP A 8 13.59 -40.06 -2.27
CA ASP A 8 13.64 -38.88 -3.12
C ASP A 8 12.27 -38.20 -3.09
N ILE A 9 12.18 -37.13 -2.30
CA ILE A 9 11.03 -36.21 -2.35
C ILE A 9 11.19 -35.43 -3.66
N PRO A 10 10.21 -35.48 -4.59
CA PRO A 10 10.25 -34.63 -5.77
C PRO A 10 10.28 -33.19 -5.30
N ARG A 11 11.34 -32.45 -5.66
CA ARG A 11 11.37 -30.99 -5.52
C ARG A 11 10.23 -30.49 -6.39
N GLU A 12 9.15 -30.01 -5.77
CA GLU A 12 8.16 -29.20 -6.47
C GLU A 12 8.95 -28.16 -7.27
N THR A 13 8.73 -28.19 -8.58
CA THR A 13 9.27 -27.17 -9.48
C THR A 13 8.84 -25.84 -8.90
N ALA A 14 9.81 -25.00 -8.54
CA ALA A 14 9.55 -23.62 -8.24
C ALA A 14 8.69 -23.10 -9.39
N GLU A 15 7.41 -22.82 -9.14
CA GLU A 15 6.70 -21.82 -9.94
C GLU A 15 7.68 -20.68 -10.05
N GLU A 16 8.11 -20.37 -11.27
CA GLU A 16 9.03 -19.28 -11.57
C GLU A 16 8.62 -18.12 -10.67
N ALA A 17 9.44 -17.78 -9.67
CA ALA A 17 9.15 -16.69 -8.77
C ALA A 17 9.00 -15.47 -9.67
N ALA A 18 7.75 -15.10 -9.94
CA ALA A 18 7.46 -14.08 -10.93
C ALA A 18 8.11 -12.82 -10.41
N ASP A 19 9.17 -12.38 -11.09
CA ASP A 19 9.82 -11.14 -10.73
C ASP A 19 8.82 -10.02 -11.05
N HIS A 20 8.24 -9.42 -10.01
CA HIS A 20 7.17 -8.42 -10.13
C HIS A 20 7.72 -7.01 -10.46
N PHE A 21 9.00 -6.93 -10.83
CA PHE A 21 9.58 -5.71 -11.36
C PHE A 21 8.90 -5.30 -12.68
N ILE A 22 8.82 -3.98 -12.87
CA ILE A 22 8.19 -3.36 -14.01
C ILE A 22 9.16 -2.40 -14.70
N MET A 23 8.91 -2.16 -15.98
CA MET A 23 9.61 -1.14 -16.74
C MET A 23 8.90 0.20 -16.66
N VAL A 24 9.56 1.19 -16.05
CA VAL A 24 9.09 2.58 -15.95
C VAL A 24 10.11 3.49 -16.61
N ASP A 25 9.72 4.16 -17.70
CA ASP A 25 10.58 5.11 -18.43
C ASP A 25 11.97 4.54 -18.78
N GLY A 26 12.01 3.25 -19.15
CA GLY A 26 13.24 2.54 -19.50
C GLY A 26 14.06 2.04 -18.30
N LYS A 27 13.53 2.13 -17.08
CA LYS A 27 14.16 1.63 -15.86
C LYS A 27 13.38 0.45 -15.29
N GLU A 28 14.11 -0.59 -14.90
CA GLU A 28 13.56 -1.73 -14.16
C GLU A 28 13.45 -1.36 -12.67
N VAL A 29 12.25 -1.49 -12.12
CA VAL A 29 11.93 -1.06 -10.75
C VAL A 29 10.93 -2.02 -10.11
N ALA A 30 10.99 -2.20 -8.80
CA ALA A 30 10.02 -3.01 -8.04
C ALA A 30 8.61 -2.38 -8.07
N GLY A 31 8.52 -1.04 -8.10
CA GLY A 31 7.22 -0.36 -8.13
C GLY A 31 7.30 1.14 -7.88
N ARG A 32 6.12 1.76 -7.79
CA ARG A 32 5.96 3.20 -7.53
C ARG A 32 5.46 3.43 -6.11
N HIS A 33 6.15 4.29 -5.38
CA HIS A 33 5.80 4.68 -4.02
C HIS A 33 5.39 6.15 -4.00
N LEU A 34 4.12 6.41 -3.72
CA LEU A 34 3.60 7.76 -3.54
C LEU A 34 3.60 8.13 -2.06
N ILE A 35 4.23 9.26 -1.74
CA ILE A 35 4.15 9.92 -0.46
C ILE A 35 3.15 11.06 -0.63
N ILE A 36 2.01 10.97 0.07
CA ILE A 36 0.85 11.82 -0.14
C ILE A 36 0.51 12.55 1.16
N ASP A 37 0.61 13.87 1.13
CA ASP A 37 0.10 14.75 2.19
C ASP A 37 -1.29 15.26 1.78
N LEU A 38 -2.32 14.93 2.56
CA LEU A 38 -3.64 15.54 2.44
C LEU A 38 -3.73 16.75 3.37
N ILE A 39 -4.04 17.92 2.79
CA ILE A 39 -4.17 19.19 3.51
C ILE A 39 -5.63 19.64 3.50
N ASP A 40 -6.09 20.18 4.64
CA ASP A 40 -7.48 20.53 4.90
C ASP A 40 -8.42 19.35 4.61
N ALA A 41 -8.11 18.22 5.22
CA ALA A 41 -8.83 16.96 5.12
C ALA A 41 -9.70 16.68 6.36
N TYR A 42 -10.80 15.96 6.15
CA TYR A 42 -11.86 15.68 7.13
C TYR A 42 -12.11 14.18 7.26
N GLU A 43 -12.99 13.76 8.19
CA GLU A 43 -13.24 12.33 8.52
C GLU A 43 -12.00 11.57 9.02
N LEU A 44 -10.97 12.29 9.47
CA LEU A 44 -9.66 11.76 9.83
C LEU A 44 -9.64 10.94 11.12
N ASN A 45 -10.72 10.98 11.90
CA ASN A 45 -10.92 10.20 13.14
C ASN A 45 -11.96 9.07 12.96
N ASN A 46 -12.34 8.78 11.72
CA ASN A 46 -13.35 7.79 11.40
C ASN A 46 -12.68 6.54 10.80
N ASP A 47 -12.46 5.53 11.65
CA ASP A 47 -11.82 4.26 11.24
C ASP A 47 -12.56 3.58 10.08
N THR A 48 -13.89 3.67 10.04
CA THR A 48 -14.68 3.09 8.94
C THR A 48 -14.36 3.76 7.61
N VAL A 49 -14.25 5.10 7.58
CA VAL A 49 -13.88 5.85 6.37
C VAL A 49 -12.45 5.53 5.94
N ILE A 50 -11.51 5.44 6.88
CA ILE A 50 -10.12 5.08 6.57
C ILE A 50 -10.02 3.69 5.95
N ARG A 51 -10.65 2.70 6.56
CA ARG A 51 -10.65 1.32 6.04
C ARG A 51 -11.30 1.24 4.66
N GLN A 52 -12.42 1.95 4.46
CA GLN A 52 -13.07 2.00 3.15
C GLN A 52 -12.20 2.68 2.09
N ALA A 53 -11.56 3.81 2.41
CA ALA A 53 -10.66 4.49 1.49
C ALA A 53 -9.47 3.61 1.08
N MET A 54 -8.89 2.85 2.01
CA MET A 54 -7.85 1.86 1.70
C MET A 54 -8.38 0.75 0.79
N HIS A 55 -9.56 0.20 1.08
CA HIS A 55 -10.21 -0.81 0.22
C HIS A 55 -10.43 -0.30 -1.20
N ASP A 56 -10.94 0.92 -1.35
CA ASP A 56 -11.20 1.54 -2.65
C ASP A 56 -9.90 1.79 -3.41
N CYS A 57 -8.85 2.25 -2.72
CA CYS A 57 -7.53 2.40 -3.31
C CYS A 57 -7.00 1.06 -3.84
N VAL A 58 -7.08 0.00 -3.05
CA VAL A 58 -6.59 -1.32 -3.46
C VAL A 58 -7.36 -1.83 -4.69
N LYS A 59 -8.68 -1.74 -4.66
CA LYS A 59 -9.54 -2.19 -5.76
C LYS A 59 -9.27 -1.41 -7.05
N GLU A 60 -9.31 -0.08 -7.00
CA GLU A 60 -9.23 0.76 -8.20
C GLU A 60 -7.80 0.86 -8.77
N CYS A 61 -6.78 0.70 -7.91
CA CYS A 61 -5.40 0.60 -8.35
C CYS A 61 -5.04 -0.80 -8.87
N GLY A 62 -5.90 -1.81 -8.70
CA GLY A 62 -5.65 -3.17 -9.18
C GLY A 62 -4.61 -3.94 -8.35
N ALA A 63 -4.54 -3.65 -7.04
CA ALA A 63 -3.67 -4.38 -6.13
C ALA A 63 -4.44 -5.51 -5.41
N THR A 64 -3.69 -6.46 -4.83
CA THR A 64 -4.26 -7.56 -4.04
C THR A 64 -4.14 -7.25 -2.56
N LEU A 65 -5.29 -7.11 -1.88
CA LEU A 65 -5.33 -6.91 -0.43
C LEU A 65 -5.09 -8.22 0.32
N LEU A 66 -4.19 -8.22 1.32
CA LEU A 66 -4.04 -9.31 2.27
C LEU A 66 -4.81 -9.02 3.57
N HIS A 67 -4.55 -7.86 4.18
CA HIS A 67 -5.20 -7.47 5.44
C HIS A 67 -5.11 -5.96 5.69
N ILE A 68 -6.03 -5.44 6.52
CA ILE A 68 -6.01 -4.05 7.01
C ILE A 68 -5.99 -4.05 8.54
N HIS A 69 -4.99 -3.38 9.11
CA HIS A 69 -4.88 -3.11 10.54
C HIS A 69 -4.93 -1.61 10.79
N THR A 70 -5.69 -1.21 11.82
CA THR A 70 -5.82 0.18 12.24
C THR A 70 -5.74 0.28 13.76
N HIS A 71 -5.28 1.42 14.25
CA HIS A 71 -5.27 1.77 15.66
C HIS A 71 -5.76 3.21 15.82
N VAL A 72 -6.77 3.40 16.66
CA VAL A 72 -7.32 4.71 17.00
C VAL A 72 -6.69 5.18 18.31
N PHE A 73 -6.10 6.37 18.30
CA PHE A 73 -5.47 6.99 19.45
C PHE A 73 -6.43 7.90 20.20
N GLU A 74 -6.27 7.97 21.53
CA GLU A 74 -6.96 8.92 22.39
C GLU A 74 -6.04 10.09 22.79
N PRO A 75 -6.59 11.28 23.10
CA PRO A 75 -8.01 11.65 23.10
C PRO A 75 -8.50 12.22 21.76
N ASN A 76 -7.60 12.52 20.82
CA ASN A 76 -7.91 13.25 19.59
C ASN A 76 -8.50 12.38 18.47
N GLY A 77 -8.51 11.06 18.62
CA GLY A 77 -9.07 10.13 17.63
C GLY A 77 -8.20 9.97 16.38
N GLY A 78 -6.92 10.39 16.42
CA GLY A 78 -5.99 10.16 15.31
C GLY A 78 -5.83 8.67 15.03
N ILE A 79 -5.54 8.30 13.80
CA ILE A 79 -5.51 6.91 13.36
C ILE A 79 -4.19 6.61 12.65
N SER A 80 -3.54 5.53 13.08
CA SER A 80 -2.50 4.86 12.31
C SER A 80 -3.10 3.62 11.66
N GLY A 81 -2.84 3.41 10.37
CA GLY A 81 -3.34 2.25 9.65
C GLY A 81 -2.38 1.73 8.61
N VAL A 82 -2.48 0.45 8.30
CA VAL A 82 -1.77 -0.21 7.21
C VAL A 82 -2.67 -1.24 6.52
N ALA A 83 -2.78 -1.14 5.21
CA ALA A 83 -3.24 -2.19 4.33
C ALA A 83 -2.01 -2.90 3.77
N VAL A 84 -1.83 -4.17 4.12
CA VAL A 84 -0.75 -5.00 3.57
C VAL A 84 -1.25 -5.63 2.28
N LEU A 85 -0.48 -5.47 1.23
CA LEU A 85 -0.75 -5.97 -0.11
C LEU A 85 0.18 -7.16 -0.39
N ALA A 86 -0.08 -7.90 -1.47
CA ALA A 86 0.71 -9.10 -1.82
C ALA A 86 2.24 -8.87 -1.76
N GLU A 87 2.73 -7.67 -2.11
CA GLU A 87 4.17 -7.33 -2.09
C GLU A 87 4.47 -5.86 -1.73
N SER A 88 3.50 -5.16 -1.14
CA SER A 88 3.60 -3.72 -0.90
C SER A 88 2.60 -3.26 0.17
N HIS A 89 2.28 -1.97 0.27
CA HIS A 89 1.40 -1.46 1.32
C HIS A 89 0.74 -0.13 0.97
N ILE A 90 -0.38 0.14 1.66
CA ILE A 90 -0.86 1.50 1.90
C ILE A 90 -0.77 1.75 3.41
N SER A 91 -0.09 2.81 3.85
CA SER A 91 -0.15 3.26 5.26
C SER A 91 -0.75 4.65 5.39
N VAL A 92 -1.28 4.93 6.58
CA VAL A 92 -1.81 6.24 6.95
C VAL A 92 -1.45 6.60 8.38
N HIS A 93 -1.18 7.88 8.59
CA HIS A 93 -1.21 8.53 9.88
C HIS A 93 -2.07 9.80 9.79
N THR A 94 -3.02 9.96 10.71
CA THR A 94 -3.92 11.12 10.72
C THR A 94 -3.73 12.00 11.96
N TRP A 95 -3.88 13.31 11.75
CA TRP A 95 -3.91 14.35 12.78
C TRP A 95 -5.20 15.17 12.61
N PRO A 96 -6.34 14.69 13.15
CA PRO A 96 -7.63 15.37 13.03
C PRO A 96 -7.59 16.82 13.52
N GLU A 97 -6.82 17.12 14.57
CA GLU A 97 -6.68 18.48 15.12
C GLU A 97 -5.94 19.46 14.19
N ARG A 98 -5.35 18.95 13.10
CA ARG A 98 -4.65 19.75 12.07
C ARG A 98 -5.27 19.61 10.68
N ASN A 99 -6.38 18.88 10.55
CA ASN A 99 -6.98 18.52 9.27
C ASN A 99 -5.92 17.94 8.28
N TYR A 100 -5.02 17.11 8.79
CA TYR A 100 -3.86 16.61 8.06
C TYR A 100 -3.78 15.09 8.12
N ALA A 101 -3.48 14.45 7.00
CA ALA A 101 -3.15 13.04 6.94
C ALA A 101 -1.96 12.78 6.01
N ALA A 102 -1.06 11.92 6.45
CA ALA A 102 0.05 11.42 5.65
C ALA A 102 -0.29 10.00 5.19
N PHE A 103 -0.26 9.77 3.88
CA PHE A 103 -0.44 8.46 3.27
C PHE A 103 0.82 8.05 2.51
N ASP A 104 1.19 6.78 2.66
CA ASP A 104 2.15 6.10 1.81
C ASP A 104 1.39 5.11 0.95
N VAL A 105 1.50 5.20 -0.37
CA VAL A 105 0.88 4.27 -1.33
C VAL A 105 2.00 3.65 -2.14
N PHE A 106 2.49 2.49 -1.71
CA PHE A 106 3.47 1.71 -2.44
C PHE A 106 2.78 0.55 -3.14
N MET A 107 2.97 0.43 -4.45
CA MET A 107 2.44 -0.70 -5.23
C MET A 107 3.44 -1.16 -6.29
N CYS A 108 3.49 -2.48 -6.48
CA CYS A 108 4.37 -3.21 -7.41
C CYS A 108 3.56 -3.73 -8.61
N GLY A 109 4.25 -4.22 -9.65
CA GLY A 109 3.60 -4.82 -10.82
C GLY A 109 2.70 -3.85 -11.62
N ASP A 110 1.64 -4.38 -12.23
CA ASP A 110 0.70 -3.64 -13.08
C ASP A 110 -0.25 -2.69 -12.31
N ALA A 111 -0.08 -2.57 -10.99
CA ALA A 111 -0.90 -1.70 -10.16
C ALA A 111 -0.70 -0.21 -10.51
N GLN A 112 -1.76 0.58 -10.34
CA GLN A 112 -1.82 1.99 -10.75
C GLN A 112 -1.96 2.93 -9.54
N PRO A 113 -0.92 3.10 -8.70
CA PRO A 113 -1.02 3.81 -7.42
C PRO A 113 -1.44 5.28 -7.56
N ARG A 114 -1.21 5.93 -8.71
CA ARG A 114 -1.67 7.31 -8.95
C ARG A 114 -3.18 7.49 -8.86
N LYS A 115 -3.97 6.44 -9.09
CA LYS A 115 -5.43 6.49 -8.90
C LYS A 115 -5.82 6.72 -7.44
N ALA A 116 -5.00 6.26 -6.49
CA ALA A 116 -5.25 6.45 -5.06
C ALA A 116 -5.35 7.94 -4.67
N VAL A 117 -4.62 8.83 -5.33
CA VAL A 117 -4.63 10.27 -5.00
C VAL A 117 -6.04 10.86 -5.10
N ALA A 118 -6.77 10.57 -6.18
CA ALA A 118 -8.13 11.08 -6.37
C ALA A 118 -9.12 10.46 -5.39
N ILE A 119 -8.96 9.15 -5.10
CA ILE A 119 -9.79 8.41 -4.16
C ILE A 119 -9.62 8.97 -2.74
N LEU A 120 -8.39 9.10 -2.28
CA LEU A 120 -8.06 9.64 -0.96
C LEU A 120 -8.54 11.09 -0.84
N LYS A 121 -8.27 11.93 -1.86
CA LYS A 121 -8.74 13.32 -1.85
C LYS A 121 -10.26 13.42 -1.72
N ALA A 122 -11.00 12.57 -2.43
CA ALA A 122 -12.46 12.54 -2.37
C ALA A 122 -12.97 11.98 -1.03
N ALA A 123 -12.40 10.87 -0.54
CA ALA A 123 -12.82 10.19 0.69
C ALA A 123 -12.72 11.11 1.92
N PHE A 124 -11.70 11.96 1.97
CA PHE A 124 -11.46 12.86 3.09
C PHE A 124 -11.82 14.32 2.79
N ASN A 125 -12.49 14.60 1.66
CA ASN A 125 -12.83 15.95 1.21
C ASN A 125 -11.65 16.94 1.33
N ALA A 126 -10.45 16.49 0.99
CA ALA A 126 -9.23 17.26 1.17
C ALA A 126 -9.16 18.40 0.15
N ALA A 127 -8.80 19.61 0.58
CA ALA A 127 -8.64 20.74 -0.33
C ALA A 127 -7.47 20.52 -1.30
N GLU A 128 -6.36 20.00 -0.77
CA GLU A 128 -5.11 19.78 -1.49
C GLU A 128 -4.55 18.38 -1.19
N ALA A 129 -3.94 17.76 -2.20
CA ALA A 129 -3.12 16.57 -2.04
C ALA A 129 -1.74 16.88 -2.64
N ARG A 130 -0.70 16.90 -1.81
CA ARG A 130 0.69 17.05 -2.25
C ARG A 130 1.29 15.66 -2.42
N VAL A 131 1.88 15.40 -3.57
CA VAL A 131 2.33 14.05 -3.93
C VAL A 131 3.81 14.10 -4.34
N THR A 132 4.62 13.30 -3.66
CA THR A 132 5.97 12.95 -4.12
C THR A 132 5.95 11.50 -4.58
N GLU A 133 6.53 11.20 -5.74
CA GLU A 133 6.67 9.83 -6.23
C GLU A 133 8.12 9.39 -6.18
N VAL A 134 8.35 8.18 -5.67
CA VAL A 134 9.65 7.52 -5.61
C VAL A 134 9.54 6.18 -6.33
N LEU A 135 10.45 5.93 -7.29
CA LEU A 135 10.61 4.60 -7.86
C LEU A 135 11.44 3.75 -6.90
N ARG A 136 10.95 2.55 -6.57
CA ARG A 136 11.60 1.64 -5.63
C ARG A 136 12.31 0.53 -6.39
N GLY A 137 13.52 0.16 -5.97
CA GLY A 137 14.27 -0.94 -6.59
C GLY A 137 14.96 -0.59 -7.91
N GLU A 138 15.17 0.68 -8.24
CA GLU A 138 15.95 1.05 -9.43
C GLU A 138 17.39 0.51 -9.31
N GLY A 139 17.76 -0.38 -10.25
CA GLY A 139 19.10 -0.99 -10.32
C GLY A 139 19.41 -2.05 -9.26
N ALA A 140 18.38 -2.64 -8.65
CA ALA A 140 18.49 -3.77 -7.74
C ALA A 140 18.84 -5.09 -8.44
#